data_AF-A0A4Q8U368-F1
#
_entry.id   AF-A0A4Q8U368-F1
#
_cell.length_a   1.000
_cell.length_b   1.000
_cell.length_c   1.000
_cell.angle_alpha   90.00
_cell.angle_beta   90.00
_cell.angle_gamma   90.00
#
_symmetry.space_group_name_H-M   'P 1'
#
loop_
_entity.id
_entity.type
_entity.pdbx_description
1 polymer ?
#
loop_
_entity_poly.entity_id
_entity_poly.type
_entity_poly.pdbx_seq_one_letter_code
_entity_poly.pdbx_strand_id
1 'polypeptide(L)' 'MVETDDGETGIVLELKYADDGNLETACLEAFEQIETNNYEEVLQDDGVENIIKYGIAFYKKKCRVKIKK' A
#
# COMPACT_ATOMS: atom_id res chain seq x y z
N MET A 1 -1.94 -8.55 -2.24
CA MET A 1 -0.50 -8.83 -2.06
C MET A 1 0.05 -9.30 -3.38
N VAL A 2 1.20 -8.78 -3.79
CA VAL A 2 1.94 -9.22 -4.97
C VAL A 2 3.35 -9.58 -4.50
N GLU A 3 3.86 -10.73 -4.93
CA GLU A 3 5.22 -11.20 -4.66
C GLU A 3 6.10 -10.90 -5.88
N THR A 4 7.36 -10.49 -5.65
CA THR A 4 8.34 -10.34 -6.74
C THR A 4 8.85 -11.70 -7.20
N ASP A 5 9.28 -11.82 -8.47
CA ASP A 5 9.79 -13.06 -9.07
C ASP A 5 10.97 -13.70 -8.29
N ASP A 6 11.69 -12.91 -7.51
CA ASP A 6 12.79 -13.33 -6.63
C ASP A 6 12.33 -13.89 -5.27
N GLY A 7 11.06 -13.68 -4.88
CA GLY A 7 10.51 -14.10 -3.58
C GLY A 7 11.08 -13.33 -2.38
N GLU A 8 11.98 -12.36 -2.59
CA GLU A 8 12.67 -11.63 -1.51
C GLU A 8 11.89 -10.38 -1.07
N THR A 9 10.97 -9.88 -1.90
CA THR A 9 10.21 -8.65 -1.64
C THR A 9 8.70 -8.83 -1.76
N GLY A 10 8.00 -8.54 -0.67
CA GLY A 10 6.54 -8.47 -0.62
C GLY A 10 6.03 -7.07 -0.95
N ILE A 11 5.02 -6.98 -1.81
CA ILE A 11 4.40 -5.71 -2.16
C ILE A 11 2.95 -5.68 -1.66
N VAL A 12 2.65 -4.69 -0.81
CA VAL A 12 1.30 -4.37 -0.35
C VAL A 12 0.81 -3.13 -1.08
N LEU A 13 -0.34 -3.25 -1.76
CA LEU A 13 -0.96 -2.16 -2.50
C LEU A 13 -2.37 -1.92 -1.95
N GLU A 14 -2.64 -0.68 -1.54
CA GLU A 14 -3.97 -0.25 -1.14
C GLU A 14 -4.42 0.93 -2.00
N LEU A 15 -5.64 0.84 -2.53
CA LEU A 15 -6.20 1.76 -3.51
C LEU A 15 -7.40 2.50 -2.90
N LYS A 16 -7.37 3.83 -2.95
CA LYS A 16 -8.47 4.69 -2.48
C LYS A 16 -8.95 5.62 -3.59
N TYR A 17 -10.23 5.94 -3.54
CA TYR A 17 -10.80 7.04 -4.32
C TYR A 17 -11.04 8.22 -3.38
N ALA A 18 -10.53 9.40 -3.74
CA ALA A 18 -10.67 10.62 -2.92
C ALA A 18 -11.92 11.39 -3.36
N ASP A 19 -13.08 11.14 -2.75
CA ASP A 19 -14.35 11.77 -3.15
C ASP A 19 -14.31 13.30 -3.13
N ASP A 20 -13.60 13.90 -2.17
CA ASP A 20 -13.39 15.34 -2.02
C ASP A 20 -12.24 15.89 -2.88
N GLY A 21 -11.54 15.01 -3.62
CA GLY A 21 -10.36 15.34 -4.40
C GLY A 21 -9.07 15.48 -3.59
N ASN A 22 -9.10 15.23 -2.27
CA ASN A 22 -7.93 15.25 -1.42
C ASN A 22 -7.14 13.94 -1.51
N LEU A 23 -6.38 13.83 -2.59
CA LEU A 23 -5.52 12.69 -2.88
C LEU A 23 -4.46 12.44 -1.78
N GLU A 24 -4.06 13.46 -1.03
CA GLU A 24 -3.09 13.30 0.04
C GLU A 24 -3.68 12.57 1.23
N THR A 25 -4.85 13.02 1.70
CA THR A 25 -5.56 12.36 2.81
C THR A 25 -5.93 10.93 2.42
N ALA A 26 -6.49 10.70 1.23
CA ALA A 26 -6.83 9.35 0.77
C ALA A 26 -5.60 8.41 0.70
N CYS A 27 -4.41 8.92 0.33
CA CYS A 27 -3.17 8.13 0.39
C CYS A 27 -2.74 7.82 1.83
N LEU A 28 -2.98 8.72 2.79
CA LEU A 28 -2.67 8.47 4.20
C LEU A 28 -3.61 7.43 4.80
N GLU A 29 -4.91 7.54 4.51
CA GLU A 29 -5.92 6.55 4.91
C GLU A 29 -5.61 5.16 4.32
N ALA A 30 -5.10 5.10 3.09
CA ALA A 30 -4.63 3.85 2.50
C ALA A 30 -3.50 3.20 3.33
N PHE A 31 -2.57 4.00 3.85
CA PHE A 31 -1.53 3.47 4.74
C PHE A 31 -2.05 3.06 6.10
N GLU A 32 -2.95 3.85 6.71
CA GLU A 32 -3.57 3.47 7.98
C GLU A 32 -4.30 2.13 7.85
N GLN A 33 -4.96 1.90 6.71
CA GLN A 33 -5.61 0.63 6.42
C GLN A 33 -4.60 -0.52 6.23
N ILE A 34 -3.47 -0.27 5.54
CA ILE A 34 -2.39 -1.27 5.41
C ILE A 34 -1.83 -1.64 6.79
N GLU A 35 -1.54 -0.65 7.64
CA GLU A 35 -0.98 -0.83 8.98
C GLU A 35 -1.98 -1.51 9.91
N THR A 36 -3.29 -1.23 9.79
CA THR A 36 -4.33 -1.86 10.62
C THR A 36 -4.60 -3.31 10.24
N ASN A 37 -4.43 -3.67 8.96
CA ASN A 37 -4.75 -5.01 8.47
C ASN A 37 -3.63 -6.04 8.73
N ASN A 38 -2.52 -5.66 9.37
CA ASN A 38 -1.41 -6.55 9.76
C ASN A 38 -0.89 -7.46 8.63
N TYR A 39 -0.97 -7.02 7.37
CA TYR A 39 -0.41 -7.76 6.24
C TYR A 39 1.10 -8.01 6.36
N GLU A 40 1.77 -7.15 7.14
CA GLU A 40 3.19 -7.29 7.46
C GLU A 40 3.48 -8.52 8.29
N GLU A 41 2.63 -8.85 9.27
CA GLU A 41 2.83 -10.03 10.11
C GLU A 41 2.72 -11.31 9.28
N VAL A 42 1.78 -11.36 8.34
CA VAL A 42 1.62 -12.49 7.42
C VAL A 42 2.85 -12.65 6.52
N LEU A 43 3.35 -11.54 5.95
CA LEU A 43 4.54 -11.56 5.10
C LEU A 43 5.81 -11.94 5.86
N GLN A 44 5.96 -11.44 7.08
CA GLN A 44 7.09 -11.79 7.93
C GLN A 44 7.06 -13.26 8.36
N ASP A 45 5.88 -13.82 8.66
CA ASP A 45 5.72 -15.24 8.98
C ASP A 45 6.06 -16.14 7.77
N ASP A 46 5.74 -15.67 6.56
CA ASP A 46 6.11 -16.31 5.29
C ASP A 46 7.60 -16.10 4.90
N GLY A 47 8.39 -15.41 5.74
CA GLY A 47 9.84 -15.24 5.54
C GLY A 47 10.26 -14.09 4.62
N VAL A 48 9.34 -13.19 4.30
CA VAL A 48 9.60 -12.03 3.44
C VAL A 48 10.22 -10.90 4.26
N GLU A 49 11.52 -10.67 4.09
CA GLU A 49 12.26 -9.66 4.87
C GLU A 49 12.03 -8.22 4.36
N ASN A 50 11.77 -8.05 3.05
CA ASN A 50 11.59 -6.73 2.45
C ASN A 50 10.13 -6.51 2.09
N ILE A 51 9.46 -5.55 2.73
CA ILE A 51 8.07 -5.21 2.42
C ILE A 51 8.00 -3.78 1.89
N ILE A 52 7.37 -3.61 0.73
CA ILE A 52 7.11 -2.29 0.16
C ILE A 52 5.60 -2.04 0.16
N LYS A 53 5.19 -0.93 0.78
CA LYS A 53 3.79 -0.53 0.89
C LYS A 53 3.50 0.63 -0.06
N TYR A 54 2.47 0.49 -0.86
CA TYR A 54 1.96 1.51 -1.77
C TYR A 54 0.58 1.97 -1.34
N GLY A 55 0.47 3.26 -0.99
CA GLY A 55 -0.81 3.95 -0.83
C GLY A 55 -1.12 4.74 -2.09
N ILE A 56 -2.15 4.34 -2.83
CA ILE A 56 -2.51 4.94 -4.12
C ILE A 56 -3.90 5.57 -4.01
N ALA A 57 -4.01 6.86 -4.33
CA ALA A 57 -5.27 7.58 -4.34
C ALA A 57 -5.62 8.06 -5.76
N PHE A 58 -6.87 7.89 -6.15
CA PHE A 58 -7.42 8.36 -7.43
C PHE A 58 -8.48 9.45 -7.22
N TYR A 59 -8.52 10.41 -8.15
CA TYR A 59 -9.61 11.35 -8.28
C TYR A 59 -9.76 11.78 -9.74
N LYS A 60 -10.86 11.37 -10.38
CA LYS A 60 -11.09 11.61 -11.81
C LYS A 60 -9.88 11.13 -12.65
N LYS A 61 -9.18 12.05 -13.33
CA LYS A 61 -7.99 11.78 -14.16
C LYS A 61 -6.66 12.00 -13.41
N LYS A 62 -6.70 12.20 -12.10
CA LYS A 62 -5.51 12.42 -11.26
C LYS A 62 -5.29 11.22 -10.35
N CYS A 63 -4.02 10.91 -10.10
CA CYS A 63 -3.59 9.89 -9.19
C CYS A 63 -2.44 10.43 -8.32
N ARG A 64 -2.37 10.00 -7.07
CA ARG A 64 -1.22 10.20 -6.19
C ARG A 64 -0.76 8.85 -5.68
N VAL A 65 0.55 8.66 -5.63
CA VAL A 65 1.18 7.44 -5.14
C VAL A 65 2.11 7.85 -4.02
N LYS A 66 2.04 7.17 -2.89
CA LYS A 66 3.03 7.24 -1.82
C LYS A 66 3.60 5.85 -1.58
N ILE A 67 4.87 5.80 -1.21
CA ILE A 67 5.62 4.56 -0.97
C ILE A 67 6.17 4.63 0.46
N LYS A 68 6.01 3.56 1.23
CA LYS A 68 6.68 3.31 2.50
C LYS A 68 7.45 1.99 2.40
N LYS A 69 8.66 1.97 2.96
CA LYS A 69 9.42 0.75 3.24
C LYS A 69 9.24 0.43 4.72
#